data_AF-L9MX10-F1
#
_entry.id   AF-L9MX10-F1
#
_cell.length_a   1.000
_cell.length_b   1.000
_cell.length_c   1.000
_cell.angle_alpha   90.00
_cell.angle_beta   90.00
_cell.angle_gamma   90.00
#
_symmetry.space_group_name_H-M   'P 1'
#
loop_
_entity.id
_entity.type
_entity.pdbx_description
1 polymer ?
#
loop_
_entity_poly.entity_id
_entity_poly.type
_entity_poly.pdbx_seq_one_letter_code
_entity_poly.pdbx_strand_id
1 'polypeptide(L)' 'MIDKRAGSLTEVLSQIKDGSTIMIGGFGTAGQPAELIDGLIELGVKDLVIVNNNAGNG' A
#
# COMPACT_ATOMS: atom_id res chain seq x y z
N MET A 1 -9.17 11.54 22.88
CA MET A 1 -8.61 10.45 22.06
C MET A 1 -8.68 10.90 20.61
N ILE A 2 -7.65 10.67 19.79
CA ILE A 2 -7.63 11.07 18.38
C ILE A 2 -8.34 10.00 17.54
N ASP A 3 -9.24 10.40 16.66
CA ASP A 3 -9.82 9.52 15.64
C ASP A 3 -8.84 9.35 14.48
N LYS A 4 -8.58 8.10 14.07
CA LYS A 4 -7.65 7.73 12.99
C LYS A 4 -8.36 7.09 11.80
N ARG A 5 -9.69 7.07 11.79
CA ARG A 5 -10.48 6.56 10.67
C ARG A 5 -10.42 7.54 9.51
N ALA A 6 -10.48 7.01 8.30
CA ALA A 6 -10.64 7.78 7.07
C ALA A 6 -11.94 7.37 6.37
N GLY A 7 -12.47 8.25 5.53
CA GLY A 7 -13.76 8.03 4.86
C GLY A 7 -13.66 7.10 3.66
N SER A 8 -12.48 6.94 3.06
CA SER A 8 -12.28 6.04 1.91
C SER A 8 -10.81 5.62 1.74
N LEU A 9 -10.60 4.54 0.97
CA LEU A 9 -9.27 4.08 0.59
C LEU A 9 -8.53 5.11 -0.25
N THR A 10 -9.22 5.71 -1.24
CA THR A 10 -8.66 6.74 -2.12
C THR A 10 -8.19 7.96 -1.33
N GLU A 11 -8.96 8.41 -0.34
CA GLU A 11 -8.55 9.51 0.55
C GLU A 11 -7.21 9.18 1.24
N VAL A 12 -7.09 7.99 1.81
CA VAL A 12 -5.86 7.54 2.47
C VAL A 12 -4.69 7.42 1.51
N LEU A 13 -4.89 6.86 0.32
CA LEU A 13 -3.81 6.58 -0.62
C LEU A 13 -3.38 7.82 -1.42
N SER A 14 -4.25 8.81 -1.59
CA SER A 14 -3.98 10.04 -2.38
C SER A 14 -2.78 10.87 -1.90
N GLN A 15 -2.34 10.66 -0.66
CA GLN A 15 -1.14 11.30 -0.11
C GLN A 15 0.18 10.68 -0.59
N ILE A 16 0.14 9.48 -1.16
CA ILE A 16 1.30 8.77 -1.71
C ILE A 16 1.65 9.39 -3.06
N LYS A 17 2.93 9.62 -3.30
CA LYS A 17 3.45 10.27 -4.53
C LYS A 17 4.43 9.36 -5.25
N ASP A 18 4.69 9.68 -6.52
CA ASP A 18 5.77 9.04 -7.27
C ASP A 18 7.10 9.12 -6.49
N GLY A 19 7.93 8.08 -6.60
CA GLY A 19 9.21 8.01 -5.88
C GLY A 19 9.10 7.61 -4.40
N SER A 20 7.89 7.36 -3.88
CA SER A 20 7.72 6.97 -2.47
C SER A 20 8.35 5.62 -2.15
N THR A 21 8.89 5.48 -0.94
CA THR A 21 9.27 4.17 -0.39
C THR A 21 8.13 3.63 0.46
N ILE A 22 7.64 2.44 0.14
CA ILE A 22 6.50 1.80 0.81
C ILE A 22 6.94 0.45 1.38
N MET A 23 6.68 0.24 2.66
CA MET A 23 6.85 -1.05 3.32
C MET A 23 5.54 -1.80 3.32
N ILE A 24 5.53 -3.01 2.76
CA ILE A 24 4.36 -3.89 2.72
C ILE A 24 4.58 -5.03 3.71
N GLY A 25 3.68 -5.15 4.68
CA GLY A 25 3.66 -6.25 5.64
C GLY A 25 3.10 -7.54 5.04
N GLY A 26 3.34 -8.66 5.73
CA GLY A 26 2.88 -10.00 5.36
C GLY A 26 4.01 -10.97 5.05
N PHE A 27 3.66 -12.25 4.89
CA PHE A 27 4.56 -13.33 4.46
C PHE A 27 3.84 -14.17 3.39
N GLY A 28 4.29 -14.08 2.14
CA GLY A 28 3.47 -14.50 1.00
C GLY A 28 2.12 -13.76 1.01
N THR A 29 1.02 -14.50 0.86
CA THR A 29 -0.35 -13.94 0.97
C THR A 29 -0.81 -13.73 2.42
N ALA A 30 -0.18 -14.35 3.41
CA ALA A 30 -0.61 -14.25 4.79
C ALA A 30 -0.31 -12.84 5.35
N GLY A 31 -1.36 -12.09 5.66
CA GLY A 31 -1.24 -10.72 6.17
C GLY A 31 -0.89 -9.68 5.11
N GLN A 32 -0.93 -10.04 3.82
CA GLN A 32 -0.76 -9.08 2.73
C GLN A 32 -1.96 -8.13 2.68
N PRO A 33 -1.76 -6.80 2.63
CA PRO A 33 -2.84 -5.83 2.56
C PRO A 33 -3.36 -5.68 1.12
N ALA A 34 -4.04 -6.72 0.61
CA ALA A 34 -4.45 -6.81 -0.80
C ALA A 34 -5.21 -5.58 -1.30
N GLU A 35 -6.23 -5.13 -0.56
CA GLU A 35 -7.04 -3.96 -0.96
C GLU A 35 -6.21 -2.67 -1.05
N LEU A 36 -5.22 -2.47 -0.16
CA LEU A 36 -4.34 -1.30 -0.22
C LEU A 36 -3.39 -1.36 -1.42
N ILE A 37 -2.97 -2.56 -1.81
CA ILE A 37 -2.13 -2.77 -2.99
C ILE A 37 -2.95 -2.49 -4.26
N ASP A 38 -4.17 -3.00 -4.34
CA ASP A 38 -5.08 -2.74 -5.46
C ASP A 38 -5.35 -1.23 -5.60
N GLY A 39 -5.65 -0.54 -4.49
CA GLY A 39 -5.85 0.91 -4.51
C GLY A 39 -4.59 1.69 -4.91
N LEU A 40 -3.40 1.21 -4.57
CA LEU A 40 -2.14 1.83 -4.98
C LEU A 40 -1.90 1.67 -6.49
N ILE A 41 -2.28 0.51 -7.05
CA ILE A 41 -2.26 0.24 -8.49
C ILE A 41 -3.24 1.18 -9.21
N GLU A 42 -4.46 1.34 -8.69
CA GLU A 42 -5.48 2.24 -9.24
C GLU A 42 -5.04 3.72 -9.21
N LEU A 43 -4.33 4.15 -8.17
CA LEU A 43 -3.79 5.51 -8.07
C LEU A 43 -2.78 5.83 -9.18
N GLY A 44 -2.13 4.79 -9.74
CA GLY A 44 -1.23 4.93 -10.88
C GLY A 44 0.10 5.62 -10.58
N VAL A 45 0.50 5.68 -9.30
CA VAL A 45 1.80 6.22 -8.86
C VAL A 45 2.95 5.36 -9.38
N LYS A 46 4.08 6.01 -9.68
CA LYS A 46 5.23 5.42 -10.36
C LYS A 46 6.51 5.55 -9.54
N ASP A 47 7.55 4.86 -10.00
CA ASP A 47 8.91 4.92 -9.45
C ASP A 47 8.98 4.61 -7.94
N LEU A 48 8.09 3.73 -7.47
CA LEU A 48 8.04 3.32 -6.07
C LEU A 48 9.21 2.40 -5.71
N VAL A 49 9.74 2.58 -4.50
CA VAL A 49 10.62 1.60 -3.86
C VAL A 49 9.78 0.76 -2.90
N ILE A 50 9.62 -0.53 -3.19
CA ILE A 50 8.84 -1.45 -2.36
C ILE A 50 9.77 -2.28 -1.48
N VAL A 51 9.58 -2.18 -0.17
CA VAL A 51 10.22 -3.06 0.82
C VAL A 51 9.21 -4.12 1.22
N ASN A 52 9.48 -5.37 0.81
CA ASN A 52 8.58 -6.49 1.05
C ASN A 52 9.40 -7.77 1.32
N ASN A 53 8.89 -8.63 2.19
CA ASN A 53 9.47 -9.95 2.46
C ASN A 53 9.34 -10.89 1.26
N ASN A 54 8.23 -10.83 0.52
CA ASN A 54 8.01 -11.61 -0.70
C ASN A 54 7.36 -10.74 -1.78
N ALA A 55 7.88 -10.79 -3.01
CA ALA A 55 7.26 -10.12 -4.16
C ALA A 55 6.11 -10.95 -4.76
N GLY A 56 5.18 -11.41 -3.93
CA GLY A 56 4.10 -12.33 -4.29
C GLY A 56 4.25 -13.71 -3.62
N ASN A 57 3.81 -14.77 -4.30
CA ASN A 57 4.04 -16.14 -3.87
C ASN A 57 5.36 -16.63 -4.47
N GLY A 58 6.34 -16.92 -3.61
CA GLY A 58 7.59 -17.57 -4.01
C GLY A 58 7.38 -19.00 -4.49
#